data_AF-A0A0T6AF56-F1
#
_entry.id   AF-A0A0T6AF56-F1
#
_cell.length_a   1.000
_cell.length_b   1.000
_cell.length_c   1.000
_cell.angle_alpha   90.00
_cell.angle_beta   90.00
_cell.angle_gamma   90.00
#
_symmetry.space_group_name_H-M   'P 1'
#
loop_
_entity.id
_entity.type
_entity.pdbx_description
1 polymer ?
#
loop_
_entity_poly.entity_id
_entity_poly.type
_entity_poly.pdbx_seq_one_letter_code
_entity_poly.pdbx_strand_id
1 'polypeptide(L)'
;MIRGNLLLLLVATTFYLMTTLGIGLFISTVSRTQQQAMMSVFLFYFPAVLLSGFMFPIANMPVLVQYMTYANPLRYFLVILRGIFLKGAGPGTLWPQMAALLAMGLVTLLFTTRRFRKTMS
;
A
#
# COMPACT_ATOMS: atom_id res chain seq x y z
N MET A 1 28.34 -4.88 0.55
CA MET A 1 27.51 -3.65 0.54
C MET A 1 26.09 -4.00 1.00
N ILE A 2 25.85 -4.05 2.31
CA ILE A 2 24.51 -4.19 2.89
C ILE A 2 24.37 -3.00 3.84
N ARG A 3 24.08 -1.81 3.27
CA ARG A 3 23.82 -0.59 4.06
C ARG A 3 22.33 -0.39 4.32
N GLY A 4 21.47 -1.17 3.67
CA GLY A 4 20.04 -1.19 3.93
C GLY A 4 19.71 -2.17 5.05
N ASN A 5 18.97 -1.71 6.06
CA ASN A 5 18.45 -2.59 7.10
C ASN A 5 17.36 -3.50 6.49
N LEU A 6 17.72 -4.74 6.16
CA LEU A 6 16.83 -5.74 5.58
C LEU A 6 15.64 -6.05 6.49
N LEU A 7 15.83 -5.99 7.81
CA LEU A 7 14.75 -6.21 8.77
C LEU A 7 13.69 -5.10 8.70
N LEU A 8 14.10 -3.84 8.53
CA LEU A 8 13.18 -2.72 8.26
C LEU A 8 12.38 -2.93 6.97
N LEU A 9 13.05 -3.39 5.91
CA LEU A 9 12.39 -3.69 4.64
C LEU A 9 11.37 -4.81 4.79
N LEU A 10 11.71 -5.88 5.50
CA LEU A 10 10.80 -6.98 5.79
C LEU A 10 9.56 -6.51 6.56
N VAL A 11 9.74 -5.73 7.63
CA VAL A 11 8.63 -5.17 8.42
C VAL A 11 7.73 -4.28 7.55
N ALA A 12 8.32 -3.37 6.76
CA ALA A 12 7.56 -2.52 5.86
C ALA A 12 6.81 -3.32 4.78
N THR A 13 7.42 -4.40 4.29
CA THR A 13 6.80 -5.32 3.33
C THR A 13 5.62 -6.04 3.95
N THR A 14 5.73 -6.51 5.21
CA THR A 14 4.61 -7.11 5.95
C THR A 14 3.44 -6.14 6.08
N PHE A 15 3.68 -4.87 6.45
CA PHE A 15 2.61 -3.87 6.56
C PHE A 15 1.97 -3.57 5.20
N TYR A 16 2.79 -3.47 4.16
CA TYR A 16 2.30 -3.27 2.80
C TYR A 16 1.43 -4.46 2.33
N LEU A 17 1.90 -5.70 2.51
CA LEU A 17 1.15 -6.90 2.17
C LEU A 17 -0.16 -7.00 2.94
N MET A 18 -0.15 -6.68 4.24
CA MET A 18 -1.36 -6.68 5.06
C MET A 18 -2.41 -5.71 4.50
N THR A 19 -1.97 -4.54 4.04
CA THR A 19 -2.84 -3.52 3.43
C THR A 19 -3.39 -3.98 2.08
N THR A 20 -2.53 -4.47 1.17
CA THR A 20 -2.93 -4.85 -0.19
C THR A 20 -3.79 -6.10 -0.21
N LEU A 21 -3.50 -7.08 0.65
CA LEU A 21 -4.33 -8.28 0.80
C LEU A 21 -5.74 -7.91 1.28
N GLY A 22 -5.86 -7.00 2.25
CA GLY A 22 -7.17 -6.54 2.70
C GLY A 22 -7.98 -5.84 1.59
N ILE A 23 -7.33 -5.04 0.74
CA ILE A 23 -7.97 -4.42 -0.43
C ILE A 23 -8.41 -5.50 -1.44
N GLY A 24 -7.54 -6.47 -1.73
CA GLY A 24 -7.86 -7.57 -2.65
C GLY A 24 -9.01 -8.44 -2.14
N LEU A 25 -9.04 -8.74 -0.84
CA LEU A 25 -10.14 -9.45 -0.19
C LEU A 25 -11.43 -8.63 -0.26
N PHE A 26 -11.39 -7.33 -0.02
CA PHE A 26 -12.56 -6.46 -0.17
C PHE A 26 -13.12 -6.51 -1.59
N ILE A 27 -12.28 -6.35 -2.61
CA ILE A 27 -12.69 -6.46 -4.01
C ILE A 27 -13.31 -7.83 -4.30
N SER A 28 -12.73 -8.91 -3.78
CA SER A 28 -13.26 -10.27 -3.89
C SER A 28 -14.65 -10.40 -3.28
N THR A 29 -14.88 -9.84 -2.08
CA THR A 29 -16.19 -9.91 -1.40
C THR A 29 -17.30 -9.11 -2.07
N VAL A 30 -16.96 -8.08 -2.85
CA VAL A 30 -17.93 -7.24 -3.58
C VAL A 30 -18.20 -7.78 -4.99
N SER A 31 -17.24 -8.52 -5.55
CA SER A 31 -17.34 -9.09 -6.89
C SER A 31 -18.21 -10.34 -6.91
N ARG A 32 -19.12 -10.44 -7.88
CA ARG A 32 -20.01 -11.60 -8.04
C ARG A 32 -19.40 -12.69 -8.92
N THR A 33 -18.43 -12.33 -9.77
CA THR A 33 -17.74 -13.26 -10.67
C THR A 33 -16.23 -13.04 -10.65
N GLN A 34 -15.47 -14.08 -11.00
CA GLN A 34 -14.01 -13.99 -11.11
C GLN A 34 -13.58 -12.94 -12.13
N GLN A 35 -14.26 -12.85 -13.27
CA GLN A 35 -13.96 -11.86 -14.30
C GLN A 35 -14.20 -10.43 -13.81
N GLN A 36 -15.28 -10.18 -13.07
CA GLN A 36 -15.55 -8.89 -12.45
C GLN A 36 -14.47 -8.52 -11.42
N ALA A 37 -14.01 -9.49 -10.61
CA ALA A 37 -12.92 -9.28 -9.67
C ALA A 37 -11.62 -8.89 -10.38
N MET A 38 -11.26 -9.58 -11.46
CA MET A 38 -10.05 -9.26 -12.23
C MET A 38 -10.12 -7.87 -12.85
N MET A 39 -11.25 -7.49 -13.46
CA MET A 39 -11.45 -6.15 -14.02
C MET A 39 -11.40 -5.06 -12.95
N SER A 40 -11.99 -5.32 -11.78
CA SER A 40 -11.95 -4.40 -10.64
C SER A 40 -10.52 -4.20 -10.14
N VAL A 41 -9.78 -5.29 -9.91
CA VAL A 41 -8.37 -5.22 -9.52
C VAL A 41 -7.57 -4.42 -10.55
N PHE A 42 -7.77 -4.65 -11.85
CA PHE A 42 -7.10 -3.87 -12.88
C PHE A 42 -7.40 -2.38 -12.78
N LEU A 43 -8.69 -2.01 -12.65
CA LEU A 43 -9.14 -0.62 -12.53
C LEU A 43 -8.61 0.08 -11.27
N PHE A 44 -8.38 -0.65 -10.16
CA PHE A 44 -7.79 -0.08 -8.95
C PHE A 44 -6.26 -0.08 -8.96
N TYR A 45 -5.65 -1.16 -9.44
CA TYR A 45 -4.21 -1.36 -9.39
C TYR A 45 -3.47 -0.49 -10.41
N PHE A 46 -3.99 -0.37 -11.63
CA PHE A 46 -3.36 0.43 -12.67
C PHE A 46 -3.19 1.91 -12.28
N PRO A 47 -4.24 2.64 -11.84
CA PRO A 47 -4.07 4.00 -11.34
C PRO A 47 -3.27 4.06 -10.04
N ALA A 48 -3.36 3.05 -9.16
CA ALA A 48 -2.50 3.01 -7.98
C ALA A 48 -1.01 2.96 -8.36
N VAL A 49 -0.60 2.22 -9.39
CA VAL A 49 0.79 2.23 -9.85
C VAL A 49 1.16 3.59 -10.45
N LEU A 50 0.31 4.21 -11.27
CA LEU A 50 0.53 5.56 -11.80
C LEU A 50 0.72 6.61 -10.70
N LEU A 51 -0.12 6.58 -9.68
CA LEU A 51 -0.14 7.51 -8.55
C LEU A 51 0.89 7.19 -7.46
N SER A 52 1.59 6.07 -7.56
CA SER A 52 2.53 5.63 -6.51
C SER A 52 3.83 6.42 -6.44
N GLY A 53 4.14 7.22 -7.47
CA GLY A 53 5.47 7.79 -7.61
C GLY A 53 6.50 6.85 -8.27
N PHE A 54 6.07 5.68 -8.75
CA PHE A 54 6.91 4.73 -9.49
C PHE A 54 7.21 5.23 -10.90
N MET A 55 6.16 5.46 -11.70
CA MET A 55 6.28 5.89 -13.10
C MET A 55 6.60 7.39 -13.23
N PHE A 56 5.92 8.24 -12.46
CA PHE A 56 6.10 9.69 -12.48
C PHE A 56 6.44 10.20 -11.08
N PRO A 57 7.40 11.12 -10.91
CA PRO A 57 7.67 11.72 -9.61
C PRO A 57 6.42 12.42 -9.06
N ILE A 58 6.07 12.17 -7.80
CA ILE A 58 4.88 12.75 -7.16
C ILE A 58 4.96 14.29 -7.13
N ALA A 59 6.16 14.84 -6.98
CA ALA A 59 6.40 16.29 -7.00
C ALA A 59 6.00 16.96 -8.34
N ASN A 60 5.96 16.20 -9.44
CA ASN A 60 5.59 16.70 -10.76
C ASN A 60 4.08 16.59 -11.03
N MET A 61 3.31 15.99 -10.11
CA MET A 61 1.86 15.85 -10.27
C MET A 61 1.15 17.14 -9.81
N PRO A 62 0.01 17.51 -10.41
CA PRO A 62 -0.83 18.60 -9.90
C PRO A 62 -1.19 18.40 -8.42
N VAL A 63 -1.35 19.49 -7.68
CA VAL A 63 -1.59 19.47 -6.22
C VAL A 63 -2.77 18.59 -5.84
N LEU A 64 -3.86 18.62 -6.62
CA LEU A 64 -5.04 17.77 -6.41
C LEU A 64 -4.69 16.28 -6.46
N VAL A 65 -3.88 15.87 -7.44
CA VAL A 65 -3.46 14.48 -7.62
C VAL A 65 -2.50 14.06 -6.51
N GLN A 66 -1.62 14.96 -6.05
CA GLN A 66 -0.74 14.69 -4.91
C GLN A 66 -1.53 14.32 -3.66
N TYR A 67 -2.65 14.99 -3.40
CA TYR A 67 -3.53 14.63 -2.28
C TYR A 67 -4.10 13.22 -2.41
N MET A 68 -4.52 12.81 -3.61
CA MET A 68 -5.02 11.45 -3.86
C MET A 68 -3.95 10.38 -3.60
N THR A 69 -2.67 10.69 -3.85
CA THR A 69 -1.59 9.72 -3.63
C THR A 69 -1.37 9.35 -2.16
N TYR A 70 -1.85 10.16 -1.20
CA TYR A 70 -1.77 9.80 0.23
C TYR A 70 -2.67 8.62 0.59
N ALA A 71 -3.72 8.35 -0.19
CA ALA A 71 -4.55 7.16 -0.01
C ALA A 71 -3.88 5.88 -0.54
N ASN A 72 -2.76 6.00 -1.25
CA ASN A 72 -2.11 4.89 -1.93
C ASN A 72 -0.98 4.29 -1.08
N PRO A 73 -1.12 3.07 -0.54
CA PRO A 73 -0.08 2.45 0.27
C PRO A 73 1.22 2.20 -0.51
N LEU A 74 1.14 2.02 -1.83
CA LEU A 74 2.32 1.79 -2.68
C LEU A 74 3.26 3.00 -2.68
N ARG A 75 2.73 4.23 -2.53
CA ARG A 75 3.55 5.44 -2.37
C ARG A 75 4.52 5.31 -1.20
N TYR A 76 4.01 4.94 -0.03
CA TYR A 76 4.80 4.86 1.20
C TYR A 76 5.84 3.73 1.10
N PHE A 77 5.44 2.59 0.54
CA PHE A 77 6.34 1.46 0.32
C PHE A 77 7.50 1.83 -0.60
N LEU A 78 7.25 2.54 -1.71
CA LEU A 78 8.32 2.98 -2.62
C LEU A 78 9.27 4.00 -1.99
N VAL A 79 8.77 4.90 -1.13
CA VAL A 79 9.63 5.82 -0.39
C VAL A 79 10.55 5.05 0.57
N ILE A 80 10.03 4.04 1.28
CA ILE A 80 10.82 3.17 2.17
C ILE A 80 11.86 2.39 1.36
N LEU A 81 11.43 1.74 0.28
CA LEU A 81 12.29 0.92 -0.57
C LEU A 81 13.45 1.78 -1.14
N ARG A 82 13.15 2.95 -1.71
CA ARG A 82 14.17 3.89 -2.20
C ARG A 82 15.06 4.40 -1.07
N GLY A 83 14.50 4.70 0.11
CA GLY A 83 15.26 5.14 1.27
C GLY A 83 16.27 4.10 1.75
N ILE A 84 15.89 2.82 1.82
CA ILE A 84 16.74 1.72 2.26
C ILE A 84 17.81 1.41 1.22
N PHE A 85 17.43 1.25 -0.06
CA PHE A 85 18.36 0.82 -1.12
C PHE A 85 19.27 1.93 -1.62
N LEU A 86 18.76 3.17 -1.78
CA LEU A 86 19.53 4.28 -2.37
C LEU A 86 20.23 5.14 -1.33
N LYS A 87 19.62 5.33 -0.15
CA LYS A 87 20.12 6.24 0.89
C LYS A 87 20.72 5.53 2.10
N GLY A 88 20.54 4.21 2.23
CA GLY A 88 20.89 3.49 3.46
C GLY A 88 20.17 4.06 4.69
N ALA A 89 18.97 4.61 4.49
CA ALA A 89 18.23 5.32 5.54
C ALA A 89 17.84 4.38 6.68
N GLY A 90 18.09 4.81 7.91
CA GLY A 90 17.74 4.09 9.12
C GLY A 90 16.28 4.29 9.54
N PRO A 91 15.86 3.64 10.65
CA PRO A 91 14.50 3.71 11.17
C PRO A 91 14.05 5.15 11.46
N GLY A 92 14.97 6.00 11.92
CA GLY A 92 14.67 7.39 12.30
C GLY A 92 14.17 8.29 11.16
N THR A 93 14.42 7.94 9.90
CA THR A 93 13.89 8.71 8.74
C THR A 93 12.65 8.06 8.13
N LEU A 94 12.49 6.74 8.31
CA LEU A 94 11.47 5.93 7.65
C LEU A 94 10.23 5.66 8.52
N TRP A 95 10.31 5.97 9.82
CA TRP A 95 9.22 5.74 10.77
C TRP A 95 7.88 6.37 10.35
N PRO A 96 7.79 7.57 9.74
CA PRO A 96 6.48 8.14 9.39
C PRO A 96 5.79 7.32 8.29
N GLN A 97 6.56 6.83 7.31
CA GLN A 97 6.03 6.01 6.23
C GLN A 97 5.63 4.62 6.73
N MET A 98 6.41 4.05 7.66
CA MET A 98 6.06 2.80 8.31
C MET A 98 4.80 2.92 9.16
N ALA A 99 4.66 4.02 9.92
CA ALA A 99 3.47 4.30 10.72
C ALA A 99 2.23 4.48 9.82
N ALA A 100 2.36 5.15 8.69
CA ALA A 100 1.28 5.28 7.71
C ALA A 100 0.86 3.92 7.13
N LEU A 101 1.82 3.07 6.73
CA LEU A 101 1.52 1.70 6.27
C LEU A 101 0.88 0.85 7.35
N LEU A 102 1.35 0.94 8.59
CA LEU A 102 0.75 0.22 9.72
C LEU A 102 -0.68 0.68 9.97
N ALA A 103 -0.93 1.99 9.98
CA ALA A 103 -2.26 2.56 10.16
C ALA A 103 -3.22 2.10 9.04
N MET A 104 -2.79 2.18 7.78
CA MET A 104 -3.58 1.68 6.64
C MET A 104 -3.83 0.17 6.76
N GLY A 105 -2.82 -0.63 7.08
CA GLY A 105 -2.96 -2.06 7.25
C GLY A 105 -3.94 -2.43 8.36
N LEU A 106 -3.87 -1.77 9.52
CA LEU A 106 -4.80 -1.98 10.63
C LEU A 106 -6.23 -1.61 10.23
N VAL A 107 -6.42 -0.49 9.54
CA VAL A 107 -7.74 -0.08 9.02
C VAL A 107 -8.29 -1.16 8.09
N THR A 108 -7.52 -1.60 7.09
CA THR A 108 -8.00 -2.60 6.12
C THR A 108 -8.28 -3.95 6.78
N LEU A 109 -7.47 -4.36 7.77
CA LEU A 109 -7.66 -5.61 8.50
C LEU A 109 -8.91 -5.54 9.41
N LEU A 110 -9.15 -4.42 10.08
CA LEU A 110 -10.39 -4.16 10.84
C LEU A 110 -11.63 -4.19 9.94
N PHE A 111 -11.55 -3.58 8.74
CA PHE A 111 -12.64 -3.63 7.77
C PHE A 111 -12.91 -5.06 7.29
N THR A 112 -11.86 -5.79 6.95
CA THR A 112 -11.95 -7.17 6.47
C THR A 112 -12.56 -8.10 7.52
N THR A 113 -12.04 -8.06 8.76
CA THR A 113 -12.54 -8.90 9.87
C THR A 113 -14.01 -8.62 10.20
N ARG A 114 -14.43 -7.35 10.21
CA ARG A 114 -15.85 -6.98 10.40
C ARG A 114 -16.75 -7.50 9.28
N ARG A 115 -16.30 -7.45 8.02
CA ARG A 115 -17.09 -7.92 6.88
C ARG A 115 -17.24 -9.44 6.87
N PHE A 116 -16.17 -10.17 7.21
CA PHE A 116 -16.20 -11.63 7.35
C PHE A 116 -17.19 -12.09 8.42
N ARG A 117 -17.21 -11.43 9.60
CA ARG A 117 -18.20 -11.72 10.64
C ARG A 117 -19.65 -11.52 10.20
N LYS A 118 -19.93 -10.56 9.31
CA LYS A 118 -21.27 -10.28 8.78
C LYS A 118 -21.76 -11.26 7.71
N THR A 119 -20.88 -12.06 7.11
CA THR A 119 -21.29 -13.04 6.08
C THR A 119 -21.61 -14.41 6.69
N MET A 120 -21.16 -14.67 7.93
CA MET A 120 -21.40 -15.93 8.67
C MET A 120 -22.47 -15.81 9.77
N SER A 121 -23.20 -14.68 9.83
CA SER A 121 -24.39 -14.49 10.67
C SER A 121 -25.57 -14.11 9.79
#